data_AF-A0A4Y2QCJ6-F1
#
_entry.id   AF-A0A4Y2QCJ6-F1
#
_cell.length_a   1.000
_cell.length_b   1.000
_cell.length_c   1.000
_cell.angle_alpha   90.00
_cell.angle_beta   90.00
_cell.angle_gamma   90.00
#
_symmetry.space_group_name_H-M   'P 1'
#
loop_
_entity.id
_entity.type
_entity.pdbx_description
1 polymer ?
#
loop_
_entity_poly.entity_id
_entity_poly.type
_entity_poly.pdbx_seq_one_letter_code
_entity_poly.pdbx_strand_id
1 'polypeptide(L)'
;MHPRCIKCSGQHATRDCTIKEKIEEPTCINCGEKGHLAAWKGCKALPLIQKTSIRKPCKTCAASSKSRKEEEPEIINAEKTTDMATEVSDLKDSLEALKEVKTLLQEFPTLLEAVRQCRHAKSRQEKVLIVLNALVGI
;
A
#
# COMPACT_ATOMS: atom_id res chain seq x y z
N MET A 1 6.96 13.78 34.92
CA MET A 1 7.07 14.63 33.70
C MET A 1 5.94 15.64 33.71
N HIS A 2 6.19 16.89 33.33
CA HIS A 2 5.13 17.88 33.08
C HIS A 2 4.74 17.84 31.60
N PRO A 3 3.44 17.79 31.26
CA PRO A 3 3.00 17.87 29.87
C PRO A 3 3.31 19.26 29.28
N ARG A 4 3.58 19.32 27.98
CA ARG A 4 3.66 20.58 27.23
C ARG A 4 2.40 20.76 26.37
N CYS A 5 1.90 21.99 26.33
CA CYS A 5 0.73 22.35 25.57
C CYS A 5 1.06 22.49 24.07
N ILE A 6 0.30 21.84 23.20
CA ILE A 6 0.53 21.89 21.74
C ILE A 6 0.13 23.23 21.10
N LYS A 7 -0.55 24.13 21.85
CA LYS A 7 -1.01 25.43 21.35
C LYS A 7 -0.02 26.57 21.60
N CYS A 8 0.62 26.57 22.77
CA CYS A 8 1.48 27.67 23.23
C CYS A 8 2.83 27.21 23.81
N SER A 9 3.17 25.92 23.70
CA SER A 9 4.39 25.30 24.24
C SER A 9 4.61 25.40 25.76
N GLY A 10 3.65 25.95 26.51
CA GLY A 10 3.71 26.10 27.97
C GLY A 10 3.63 24.76 28.73
N GLN A 11 4.07 24.78 29.99
CA GLN A 11 4.12 23.60 30.88
C GLN A 11 2.74 23.25 31.50
N HIS A 12 1.75 22.99 30.67
CA HIS A 12 0.41 22.54 31.07
C HIS A 12 -0.20 21.59 30.03
N ALA A 13 -1.24 20.86 30.39
CA ALA A 13 -1.97 20.04 29.43
C ALA A 13 -2.85 20.92 28.52
N THR A 14 -3.01 20.56 27.25
CA THR A 14 -3.73 21.37 26.24
C THR A 14 -5.17 21.77 26.62
N ARG A 15 -5.83 21.00 27.50
CA ARG A 15 -7.16 21.31 28.05
C ARG A 15 -7.17 22.53 28.99
N ASP A 16 -6.05 22.80 29.65
CA ASP A 16 -5.90 23.85 30.66
C ASP A 16 -5.34 25.15 30.05
N CYS A 17 -5.27 25.21 28.70
CA CYS A 17 -4.70 26.32 27.96
C CYS A 17 -5.71 27.47 27.78
N THR A 18 -5.28 28.70 28.05
CA THR A 18 -6.06 29.93 27.83
C THR A 18 -6.50 30.11 26.38
N ILE A 19 -5.69 29.66 25.40
CA ILE A 19 -6.01 29.78 23.97
C ILE A 19 -7.09 28.74 23.62
N LYS A 20 -8.32 29.21 23.39
CA LYS A 20 -9.46 28.38 22.95
C LYS A 20 -9.74 28.50 21.45
N GLU A 21 -9.25 29.56 20.82
CA GLU A 21 -9.47 29.90 19.42
C GLU A 21 -8.56 29.12 18.46
N LYS A 22 -8.88 29.18 17.17
CA LYS A 22 -8.07 28.59 16.10
C LYS A 22 -6.85 29.48 15.83
N ILE A 23 -5.66 28.94 16.03
CA ILE A 23 -4.41 29.61 15.65
C ILE A 23 -4.23 29.43 14.13
N GLU A 24 -4.13 30.52 13.38
CA GLU A 24 -3.95 30.47 11.93
C GLU A 24 -2.57 29.96 11.52
N GLU A 25 -1.53 30.40 12.25
CA GLU A 25 -0.13 30.02 12.02
C GLU A 25 0.41 29.21 13.21
N PRO A 26 0.09 27.90 13.32
CA PRO A 26 0.57 27.08 14.44
C PRO A 26 2.08 26.84 14.37
N THR A 27 2.72 26.83 15.54
CA THR A 27 4.15 26.48 15.68
C THR A 27 4.33 25.04 16.13
N CYS A 28 5.24 24.32 15.50
CA CYS A 28 5.54 22.94 15.82
C CYS A 28 6.44 22.83 17.07
N ILE A 29 5.99 22.10 18.11
CA ILE A 29 6.78 21.91 19.34
C ILE A 29 8.02 21.00 19.15
N ASN A 30 8.12 20.31 18.00
CA ASN A 30 9.22 19.37 17.72
C ASN A 30 10.36 20.02 16.91
N CYS A 31 10.07 20.91 15.95
CA CYS A 31 11.08 21.61 15.14
C CYS A 31 11.12 23.14 15.33
N GLY A 32 10.13 23.75 15.97
CA GLY A 32 10.04 25.21 16.14
C GLY A 32 9.57 25.99 14.91
N GLU A 33 9.38 25.32 13.76
CA GLU A 33 8.88 25.93 12.53
C GLU A 33 7.39 26.27 12.64
N LYS A 34 6.98 27.30 11.90
CA LYS A 34 5.60 27.75 11.79
C LYS A 34 4.84 27.04 10.65
N GLY A 35 3.51 27.18 10.65
CA GLY A 35 2.62 26.66 9.61
C GLY A 35 2.19 25.20 9.81
N HIS A 36 2.68 24.50 10.83
CA HIS A 36 2.26 23.12 11.11
C HIS A 36 2.29 22.75 12.60
N LEU A 37 1.48 21.73 12.96
CA LEU A 37 1.44 21.16 14.30
C LEU A 37 2.41 19.98 14.44
N ALA A 38 2.78 19.65 15.68
CA ALA A 38 3.73 18.59 16.02
C ALA A 38 3.42 17.17 15.48
N ALA A 39 2.17 16.93 15.09
CA ALA A 39 1.71 15.67 14.49
C ALA A 39 1.80 15.65 12.94
N TRP A 40 2.28 16.72 12.30
CA TRP A 40 2.39 16.82 10.85
C TRP A 40 3.47 15.89 10.31
N LYS A 41 3.11 15.08 9.30
CA LYS A 41 3.97 14.01 8.76
C LYS A 41 5.23 14.52 8.04
N GLY A 42 5.20 15.76 7.54
CA GLY A 42 6.33 16.41 6.88
C GLY A 42 7.28 17.16 7.82
N CYS A 43 7.03 17.15 9.14
CA CYS A 43 7.87 17.86 10.10
C CYS A 43 9.30 17.30 10.06
N LYS A 44 10.30 18.16 9.85
CA LYS A 44 11.73 17.78 9.76
C LYS A 44 12.25 17.04 11.00
N ALA A 45 11.67 17.30 12.18
CA ALA A 45 12.01 16.64 13.43
C ALA A 45 11.32 15.27 13.61
N LEU A 46 10.42 14.88 12.70
CA LEU A 46 9.74 13.58 12.72
C LEU A 46 10.51 12.59 11.83
N PRO A 47 11.08 11.51 12.38
CA PRO A 47 11.83 10.55 11.56
C PRO A 47 10.92 9.93 10.49
N LEU A 48 11.33 10.04 9.23
CA LEU A 48 10.72 9.28 8.15
C LEU A 48 11.09 7.81 8.33
N ILE A 49 10.22 7.06 9.01
CA ILE A 49 10.32 5.61 9.08
C ILE A 49 10.11 5.09 7.65
N GLN A 50 11.21 4.83 6.96
CA GLN A 50 11.22 4.07 5.72
C GLN A 50 10.52 2.74 6.00
N LYS A 51 9.36 2.52 5.37
CA LYS A 51 8.60 1.29 5.52
C LYS A 51 9.36 0.20 4.79
N THR A 52 10.25 -0.49 5.48
CA THR A 52 10.71 -1.81 5.01
C THR A 52 9.46 -2.67 4.79
N SER A 53 9.32 -3.23 3.59
CA SER A 53 8.06 -3.81 3.10
C SER A 53 7.56 -5.02 3.91
N ILE A 54 8.39 -5.53 4.83
CA ILE A 54 8.16 -6.72 5.65
C ILE A 54 7.18 -6.44 6.80
N ARG A 55 5.93 -6.07 6.46
CA ARG A 55 4.81 -6.18 7.39
C ARG A 55 4.47 -7.66 7.58
N LYS A 56 4.90 -8.26 8.69
CA LYS A 56 4.34 -9.55 9.13
C LYS A 56 2.81 -9.41 9.25
N PRO A 57 1.99 -10.28 8.63
CA PRO A 57 0.53 -10.15 8.70
C PRO A 57 0.01 -10.28 10.14
N CYS A 58 -0.45 -9.17 10.71
CA CYS A 58 -1.23 -9.20 11.96
C CYS A 58 -2.63 -9.74 11.64
N LYS A 59 -2.99 -10.92 12.16
CA LYS A 59 -4.23 -11.62 11.81
C LYS A 59 -5.51 -11.02 12.44
N THR A 60 -5.42 -9.90 13.17
CA THR A 60 -6.55 -9.33 13.94
C THR A 60 -6.57 -7.80 13.92
N CYS A 61 -6.93 -7.19 12.79
CA CYS A 61 -7.42 -5.81 12.70
C CYS A 61 -8.47 -5.73 11.57
N ALA A 62 -9.71 -5.34 11.88
CA ALA A 62 -10.77 -5.23 10.90
C ALA A 62 -10.54 -4.07 9.91
N ALA A 63 -10.86 -4.27 8.64
CA ALA A 63 -10.71 -3.24 7.62
C ALA A 63 -11.76 -2.13 7.78
N SER A 64 -11.33 -0.87 7.73
CA SER A 64 -12.22 0.27 7.53
C SER A 64 -11.62 1.19 6.48
N SER A 65 -12.07 1.03 5.24
CA SER A 65 -11.69 1.85 4.10
C SER A 65 -12.54 3.12 4.06
N LYS A 66 -11.89 4.30 4.09
CA LYS A 66 -12.52 5.56 3.67
C LYS A 66 -11.52 6.38 2.86
N SER A 67 -11.66 6.29 1.54
CA SER A 67 -11.06 7.23 0.59
C SER A 67 -11.76 8.59 0.69
N ARG A 68 -11.00 9.68 0.56
CA ARG A 68 -11.47 10.96 0.01
C ARG A 68 -10.26 11.78 -0.49
N LYS A 69 -10.37 12.26 -1.72
CA LYS A 69 -9.62 13.41 -2.29
C LYS A 69 -10.21 14.70 -1.69
N GLU A 70 -9.76 15.94 -1.84
CA GLU A 70 -8.75 16.68 -2.65
C GLU A 70 -7.96 17.58 -1.63
N GLU A 71 -7.03 18.51 -1.92
CA GLU A 71 -6.68 19.28 -3.12
C GLU A 71 -5.20 19.76 -3.02
N GLU A 72 -4.70 20.41 -4.06
CA GLU A 72 -3.29 20.78 -4.29
C GLU A 72 -2.88 22.15 -3.66
N PRO A 73 -1.58 22.54 -3.64
CA PRO A 73 -1.07 23.32 -4.79
C PRO A 73 0.40 23.04 -5.22
N GLU A 74 0.64 23.10 -6.53
CA GLU A 74 1.92 23.43 -7.19
C GLU A 74 2.58 24.69 -6.59
N ILE A 75 3.89 24.97 -6.66
CA ILE A 75 5.05 24.54 -7.49
C ILE A 75 6.30 24.44 -6.56
N ILE A 76 7.55 24.09 -6.92
CA ILE A 76 8.31 24.15 -8.19
C ILE A 76 9.25 22.93 -8.34
N ASN A 77 9.86 22.78 -9.51
CA ASN A 77 10.72 21.65 -9.92
C ASN A 77 12.03 21.44 -9.13
N ALA A 78 12.30 20.20 -8.73
CA ALA A 78 13.64 19.60 -8.69
C ALA A 78 13.59 18.05 -8.77
N GLU A 79 14.45 17.46 -9.59
CA GLU A 79 14.91 16.05 -9.55
C GLU A 79 13.88 14.91 -9.70
N LYS A 80 13.24 14.88 -10.87
CA LYS A 80 12.64 13.65 -11.46
C LYS A 80 13.73 12.65 -11.88
N THR A 81 14.21 11.82 -10.96
CA THR A 81 15.09 10.66 -11.27
C THR A 81 14.85 9.40 -10.44
N THR A 82 14.11 9.45 -9.32
CA THR A 82 14.00 8.33 -8.37
C THR A 82 12.74 7.47 -8.50
N ASP A 83 11.57 8.01 -8.85
CA ASP A 83 10.32 7.22 -8.91
C ASP A 83 10.35 6.10 -9.96
N MET A 84 10.93 6.36 -11.14
CA MET A 84 10.98 5.41 -12.25
C MET A 84 11.75 4.12 -11.91
N ALA A 85 12.72 4.19 -10.99
CA ALA A 85 13.49 3.02 -10.58
C ALA A 85 12.66 2.04 -9.73
N THR A 86 11.78 2.57 -8.89
CA THR A 86 10.87 1.75 -8.05
C THR A 86 9.79 1.09 -8.89
N GLU A 87 9.11 1.83 -9.77
CA GLU A 87 8.06 1.25 -10.64
C GLU A 87 8.62 0.20 -11.61
N VAL A 88 9.82 0.41 -12.17
CA VAL A 88 10.47 -0.58 -13.04
C VAL A 88 10.87 -1.85 -12.26
N SER A 89 11.20 -1.73 -10.96
CA SER A 89 11.43 -2.89 -10.10
C SER A 89 10.14 -3.67 -9.82
N ASP A 90 9.05 -3.00 -9.43
CA ASP A 90 7.76 -3.64 -9.15
C ASP A 90 7.20 -4.35 -10.40
N LEU A 91 7.38 -3.76 -11.59
CA LEU A 91 7.03 -4.38 -12.87
C LEU A 91 7.93 -5.58 -13.21
N LYS A 92 9.21 -5.52 -12.87
CA LYS A 92 10.17 -6.62 -13.05
C LYS A 92 9.84 -7.81 -12.15
N ASP A 93 9.51 -7.57 -10.89
CA ASP A 93 9.10 -8.60 -9.94
C ASP A 93 7.76 -9.24 -10.34
N SER A 94 6.80 -8.42 -10.80
CA SER A 94 5.53 -8.89 -11.36
C SER A 94 5.73 -9.77 -12.60
N LEU A 95 6.65 -9.41 -13.50
CA LEU A 95 7.00 -10.21 -14.67
C LEU A 95 7.67 -11.54 -14.28
N GLU A 96 8.48 -11.57 -13.23
CA GLU A 96 9.13 -12.79 -12.76
C GLU A 96 8.11 -13.76 -12.14
N ALA A 97 7.20 -13.26 -11.30
CA ALA A 97 6.07 -14.06 -10.78
C ALA A 97 5.19 -14.64 -11.91
N LEU A 98 4.95 -13.88 -12.99
CA LEU A 98 4.21 -14.39 -14.16
C LEU A 98 4.97 -15.48 -14.93
N LYS A 99 6.31 -15.47 -14.93
CA LYS A 99 7.11 -16.58 -15.50
C LYS A 99 7.02 -17.82 -14.63
N GLU A 100 7.06 -17.70 -13.30
CA GLU A 100 6.91 -18.83 -12.38
C GLU A 100 5.55 -19.52 -12.56
N VAL A 101 4.48 -18.73 -12.67
CA VAL A 101 3.14 -19.25 -12.99
C VAL A 101 3.13 -19.93 -14.36
N LYS A 102 3.82 -19.37 -15.37
CA LYS A 102 3.94 -20.01 -16.69
C LYS A 102 4.70 -21.33 -16.62
N THR A 103 5.82 -21.42 -15.91
CA THR A 103 6.59 -22.67 -15.79
C THR A 103 5.78 -23.75 -15.09
N LEU A 104 5.09 -23.41 -13.99
CA LEU A 104 4.22 -24.35 -13.28
C LEU A 104 3.06 -24.84 -14.17
N LEU A 105 2.46 -23.98 -14.98
CA LEU A 105 1.44 -24.41 -15.95
C LEU A 105 2.00 -25.34 -17.04
N GLN A 106 3.28 -25.20 -17.41
CA GLN A 106 3.94 -26.08 -18.38
C GLN A 106 4.26 -27.48 -17.81
N GLU A 107 4.29 -27.66 -16.49
CA GLU A 107 4.47 -28.98 -15.85
C GLU A 107 3.27 -29.92 -16.05
N PHE A 108 2.10 -29.37 -16.42
CA PHE A 108 0.86 -30.13 -16.61
C PHE A 108 0.33 -30.08 -18.07
N PRO A 109 1.10 -30.56 -19.07
CA PRO A 109 0.70 -30.48 -20.47
C PRO A 109 -0.64 -31.17 -20.75
N THR A 110 -0.92 -32.30 -20.08
CA THR A 110 -2.19 -33.03 -20.20
C THR A 110 -3.40 -32.19 -19.80
N LEU A 111 -3.30 -31.37 -18.74
CA LEU A 111 -4.38 -30.46 -18.33
C LEU A 111 -4.54 -29.29 -19.30
N LEU A 112 -3.44 -28.79 -19.89
CA LEU A 112 -3.51 -27.76 -20.93
C LEU A 112 -4.22 -28.28 -22.20
N GLU A 113 -3.93 -29.52 -22.62
CA GLU A 113 -4.64 -30.15 -23.74
C GLU A 113 -6.12 -30.44 -23.41
N ALA A 114 -6.41 -30.90 -22.20
CA ALA A 114 -7.79 -31.09 -21.73
C ALA A 114 -8.62 -29.79 -21.79
N VAL A 115 -8.01 -28.65 -21.41
CA VAL A 115 -8.63 -27.32 -21.53
C VAL A 115 -8.87 -26.93 -23.00
N ARG A 116 -7.95 -27.27 -23.92
CA ARG A 116 -8.14 -27.07 -25.37
C ARG A 116 -9.32 -27.92 -25.89
N GLN A 117 -9.33 -29.21 -25.58
CA GLN A 117 -10.42 -30.12 -25.95
C GLN A 117 -11.79 -29.67 -25.39
N CYS A 118 -11.83 -29.17 -24.16
CA CYS A 118 -13.04 -28.60 -23.54
C CYS A 118 -13.61 -27.36 -24.26
N ARG A 119 -12.85 -26.69 -25.13
CA ARG A 119 -13.36 -25.60 -26.00
C ARG A 119 -14.17 -26.15 -27.18
N HIS A 120 -13.87 -27.36 -27.64
CA HIS A 120 -14.52 -27.99 -28.80
C HIS A 120 -15.62 -28.99 -28.42
N ALA A 121 -15.61 -29.47 -27.17
CA ALA A 121 -16.65 -30.34 -26.62
C ALA A 121 -18.05 -29.69 -26.67
N LYS A 122 -19.01 -30.43 -27.23
CA LYS A 122 -20.40 -30.01 -27.51
C LYS A 122 -21.31 -30.13 -26.30
N SER A 123 -21.00 -31.04 -25.37
CA SER A 123 -21.83 -31.30 -24.19
C SER A 123 -21.09 -31.08 -22.86
N ARG A 124 -21.86 -30.88 -21.78
CA ARG A 124 -21.30 -30.79 -20.42
C ARG A 124 -20.68 -32.12 -19.97
N GLN A 125 -21.27 -33.25 -20.36
CA GLN A 125 -20.76 -34.59 -20.02
C GLN A 125 -19.40 -34.86 -20.67
N GLU A 126 -19.24 -34.49 -21.94
CA GLU A 126 -17.99 -34.60 -22.69
C GLU A 126 -16.86 -33.77 -22.04
N LYS A 127 -17.15 -32.54 -21.59
CA LYS A 127 -16.18 -31.73 -20.82
C LYS A 127 -15.79 -32.37 -19.49
N VAL A 128 -16.74 -32.98 -18.78
CA VAL A 128 -16.46 -33.71 -17.53
C VAL A 128 -15.57 -34.93 -17.81
N LEU A 129 -15.84 -35.69 -18.86
CA LEU A 129 -15.03 -36.86 -19.24
C LEU A 129 -13.60 -36.47 -19.63
N ILE A 130 -13.42 -35.40 -20.43
CA ILE A 130 -12.10 -34.87 -20.81
C ILE A 130 -11.28 -34.48 -19.56
N VAL A 131 -11.90 -33.78 -18.60
CA VAL A 131 -11.22 -33.39 -17.35
C VAL A 131 -10.90 -34.60 -16.47
N LEU A 132 -11.79 -35.59 -16.38
CA LEU A 132 -11.55 -36.81 -15.60
C LEU A 132 -10.37 -37.61 -16.17
N ASN A 133 -10.32 -37.84 -17.49
CA ASN A 133 -9.20 -38.57 -18.10
C ASN A 133 -7.86 -37.87 -17.83
N ALA A 134 -7.83 -36.54 -17.98
CA ALA A 134 -6.63 -35.74 -17.74
C ALA A 134 -6.17 -35.68 -16.26
N LEU A 135 -7.06 -35.93 -15.31
CA LEU A 135 -6.74 -35.99 -13.88
C LEU A 135 -6.36 -37.40 -13.41
N VAL A 136 -6.94 -38.45 -14.01
CA VAL A 136 -6.67 -39.85 -13.62
C VAL A 136 -5.47 -40.43 -14.40
N GLY A 137 -5.08 -39.82 -15.52
CA GLY A 137 -3.91 -40.24 -16.30
C GLY A 137 -4.14 -41.51 -17.14
N ILE A 138 -5.37 -41.69 -17.62
CA ILE A 138 -5.83 -42.79 -18.49
C ILE A 138 -5.84 -42.32 -19.95
#